data_AF-A0A7S3IDY1-F1
#
_entry.id   AF-A0A7S3IDY1-F1
#
_cell.length_a   1.000
_cell.length_b   1.000
_cell.length_c   1.000
_cell.angle_alpha   90.00
_cell.angle_beta   90.00
_cell.angle_gamma   90.00
#
_symmetry.space_group_name_H-M   'P 1'
#
loop_
_entity.id
_entity.type
_entity.pdbx_description
1 polymer ?
#
loop_
_entity_poly.entity_id
_entity_poly.type
_entity_poly.pdbx_seq_one_letter_code
_entity_poly.pdbx_strand_id
1 'polypeptide(L)'
;FILFLLFLQVARAADQQKELTWTDKTSLLNDLSLSLYVGTPLQEVILKIDNTKDWTAIKATECTSCLSPQFDKSASSTYVEVASTAGTNVYDDIIFVGLSSTETLSLDSSGSTAVALMSFYAITDVISTSADTMPTSGYIGLGRVVQ
;
A
#
# COMPACT_ATOMS: atom_id res chain seq x y z
N PHE A 1 15.23 1.29 -19.74
CA PHE A 1 14.60 2.12 -20.79
C PHE A 1 13.16 2.50 -20.44
N ILE A 2 12.31 1.57 -20.00
CA ILE A 2 10.91 1.84 -19.60
C ILE A 2 10.81 2.74 -18.35
N LEU A 3 11.67 2.52 -17.35
CA LEU A 3 11.74 3.37 -16.15
C LEU A 3 12.06 4.84 -16.49
N PHE A 4 12.91 5.08 -17.49
CA PHE A 4 13.30 6.43 -17.93
C PHE A 4 12.15 7.15 -18.67
N LEU A 5 11.29 6.39 -19.35
CA LEU A 5 10.10 6.94 -20.03
C LEU A 5 9.00 7.34 -19.05
N LEU A 6 8.85 6.63 -17.91
CA LEU A 6 7.97 7.05 -16.82
C LEU A 6 8.44 8.38 -16.21
N PHE A 7 9.75 8.53 -15.94
CA PHE A 7 10.30 9.79 -15.44
C PHE A 7 10.13 10.95 -16.43
N LEU A 8 10.25 10.70 -17.74
CA LEU A 8 10.14 11.76 -18.75
C LEU A 8 8.69 12.22 -19.01
N GLN A 9 7.71 11.33 -18.88
CA GLN A 9 6.29 11.66 -18.98
C GLN A 9 5.80 12.46 -17.76
N VAL A 10 6.28 12.11 -16.57
CA VAL A 10 6.00 12.85 -15.32
C VAL A 10 6.68 14.23 -15.33
N ALA A 11 7.92 14.32 -15.84
CA ALA A 11 8.64 15.59 -15.95
C ALA A 11 7.99 16.57 -16.95
N ARG A 12 7.42 16.07 -18.07
CA ARG A 12 6.71 16.93 -19.03
C ARG A 12 5.36 17.44 -18.54
N ALA A 13 4.68 16.68 -17.67
CA ALA A 13 3.47 17.17 -17.00
C ALA A 13 3.78 18.24 -15.93
N ALA A 14 4.99 18.22 -15.36
CA ALA A 14 5.43 19.16 -14.33
C ALA A 14 5.81 20.56 -14.85
N ASP A 15 6.13 20.70 -16.15
CA ASP A 15 6.60 21.97 -16.73
C ASP A 15 5.45 22.93 -17.13
N GLN A 16 4.19 22.49 -17.02
CA GLN A 16 2.99 23.29 -17.29
C GLN A 16 2.28 23.78 -16.02
N GLN A 17 2.71 23.35 -14.83
CA GLN A 17 2.16 23.85 -13.57
C GLN A 17 3.08 24.89 -12.94
N LYS A 18 2.69 26.14 -13.16
CA LYS A 18 2.92 27.32 -12.30
C LYS A 18 3.39 26.90 -10.90
N GLU A 19 4.59 27.33 -10.53
CA GLU A 19 5.28 27.02 -9.27
C GLU A 19 4.34 26.88 -8.07
N LEU A 20 3.91 25.64 -7.81
CA LEU A 20 3.29 25.25 -6.57
C LEU A 20 4.39 25.28 -5.50
N THR A 21 4.21 26.17 -4.52
CA THR A 21 5.03 26.24 -3.31
C THR A 21 5.16 24.85 -2.68
N TRP A 22 6.35 24.53 -2.17
CA TRP A 22 6.68 23.18 -1.67
C TRP A 22 5.65 22.58 -0.68
N THR A 23 4.97 23.42 0.09
CA THR A 23 3.90 23.05 1.03
C THR A 23 2.67 22.45 0.33
N ASP A 24 2.33 22.87 -0.88
CA ASP A 24 1.20 22.34 -1.65
C ASP A 24 1.50 20.99 -2.30
N LYS A 25 2.78 20.72 -2.61
CA LYS A 25 3.18 19.43 -3.20
C LYS A 25 3.12 18.28 -2.20
N THR A 26 3.41 18.53 -0.93
CA THR A 26 3.25 17.54 0.15
C THR A 26 1.77 17.23 0.42
N SER A 27 0.88 18.21 0.29
CA SER A 27 -0.57 18.00 0.41
C SER A 27 -1.14 17.19 -0.76
N LEU A 28 -0.66 17.40 -1.99
CA LEU A 28 -1.13 16.66 -3.17
C LEU A 28 -0.68 15.18 -3.19
N LEU A 29 0.45 14.86 -2.55
CA LEU A 29 0.92 13.48 -2.41
C LEU A 29 0.11 12.68 -1.38
N ASN A 30 -0.51 13.35 -0.40
CA ASN A 30 -1.31 12.70 0.65
C ASN A 30 -2.61 12.07 0.14
N ASP A 31 -3.01 12.32 -1.11
CA ASP A 31 -4.16 11.69 -1.76
C ASP A 31 -3.75 10.78 -2.94
N LEU A 32 -2.45 10.59 -3.18
CA LEU A 32 -1.99 9.74 -4.27
C LEU A 32 -2.19 8.26 -3.91
N SER A 33 -2.94 7.55 -4.75
CA SER A 33 -3.16 6.12 -4.63
C SER A 33 -2.64 5.37 -5.86
N LEU A 34 -2.24 4.13 -5.67
CA LEU A 34 -1.72 3.23 -6.71
C LEU A 34 -2.51 1.91 -6.69
N SER A 35 -3.05 1.51 -7.85
CA SER A 35 -3.56 0.14 -8.03
C SER A 35 -2.40 -0.82 -8.24
N LEU A 36 -2.37 -1.89 -7.46
CA LEU A 36 -1.46 -3.01 -7.55
C LEU A 36 -2.26 -4.32 -7.57
N TYR A 37 -1.63 -5.41 -7.98
CA TYR A 37 -2.26 -6.73 -7.98
C TYR A 37 -1.49 -7.66 -7.06
N VAL A 38 -2.19 -8.26 -6.10
CA VAL A 38 -1.58 -9.02 -5.00
C VAL A 38 -2.18 -10.43 -4.96
N GLY A 39 -1.33 -11.42 -4.75
CA GLY A 39 -1.72 -12.82 -4.59
C GLY A 39 -1.79 -13.65 -5.86
N THR A 40 -2.09 -14.93 -5.69
CA THR A 40 -2.30 -15.90 -6.77
C THR A 40 -3.57 -16.72 -6.53
N PRO A 41 -4.69 -16.46 -7.23
CA PRO A 41 -4.84 -15.50 -8.33
C PRO A 41 -4.71 -14.03 -7.88
N LEU A 42 -4.37 -13.18 -8.85
CA LEU A 42 -4.17 -11.75 -8.63
C LEU A 42 -5.48 -11.06 -8.21
N GLN A 43 -5.42 -10.31 -7.10
CA GLN A 43 -6.49 -9.47 -6.58
C GLN A 43 -6.04 -8.00 -6.66
N GLU A 44 -6.88 -7.12 -7.20
CA GLU A 44 -6.55 -5.69 -7.22
C GLU A 44 -6.63 -5.12 -5.80
N VAL A 45 -5.59 -4.39 -5.41
CA VAL A 45 -5.53 -3.60 -4.18
C VAL A 45 -5.19 -2.17 -4.54
N ILE A 46 -5.87 -1.21 -3.91
CA ILE A 46 -5.57 0.21 -4.08
C ILE A 46 -4.81 0.65 -2.83
N LEU A 47 -3.58 1.11 -2.96
CA LEU A 47 -2.76 1.53 -1.84
C LEU A 47 -2.50 3.03 -1.88
N LYS A 48 -2.71 3.71 -0.77
CA LYS A 48 -2.26 5.09 -0.58
C LYS A 48 -0.73 5.12 -0.52
N ILE A 49 -0.11 6.05 -1.24
CA ILE A 49 1.35 6.21 -1.19
C ILE A 49 1.71 7.09 0.00
N ASP A 50 2.58 6.59 0.88
CA ASP A 50 3.14 7.37 1.99
C ASP A 50 4.67 7.33 1.94
N ASN A 51 5.31 8.46 1.66
CA ASN A 51 6.76 8.57 1.59
C ASN A 51 7.43 8.76 2.97
N THR A 52 6.64 8.86 4.04
CA THR A 52 7.09 9.02 5.43
C THR A 52 7.16 7.70 6.20
N LYS A 53 6.56 6.62 5.67
CA LYS A 53 6.63 5.27 6.22
C LYS A 53 7.54 4.39 5.38
N ASP A 54 8.24 3.47 6.01
CA ASP A 54 9.11 2.46 5.37
C ASP A 54 8.50 1.06 5.36
N TRP A 55 7.18 0.97 5.58
CA TRP A 55 6.43 -0.28 5.66
C TRP A 55 5.11 -0.20 4.90
N THR A 56 4.66 -1.36 4.43
CA THR A 56 3.43 -1.53 3.64
C THR A 56 2.40 -2.27 4.46
N ALA A 57 1.14 -1.86 4.40
CA ALA A 57 0.05 -2.55 5.07
C ALA A 57 -1.17 -2.67 4.17
N ILE A 58 -1.85 -3.81 4.24
CA ILE A 58 -3.02 -4.14 3.42
C ILE A 58 -4.09 -4.74 4.34
N LYS A 59 -5.31 -4.22 4.24
CA LYS A 59 -6.49 -4.71 4.94
C LYS A 59 -6.84 -6.12 4.46
N ALA A 60 -6.84 -7.09 5.37
CA ALA A 60 -7.24 -8.46 5.07
C ALA A 60 -8.74 -8.65 5.28
N THR A 61 -9.33 -9.65 4.62
CA THR A 61 -10.78 -9.98 4.73
C THR A 61 -11.27 -10.31 6.14
N GLU A 62 -10.37 -10.68 7.04
CA GLU A 62 -10.69 -10.93 8.46
C GLU A 62 -10.80 -9.66 9.30
N CYS A 63 -10.41 -8.50 8.76
CA CYS A 63 -10.56 -7.21 9.43
C CYS A 63 -12.02 -6.74 9.41
N THR A 64 -12.77 -7.09 10.45
CA THR A 64 -14.20 -6.74 10.58
C THR A 64 -14.46 -5.25 10.81
N SER A 65 -13.46 -4.52 11.34
CA SER A 65 -13.51 -3.08 11.59
C SER A 65 -13.07 -2.24 10.38
N CYS A 66 -12.48 -2.87 9.36
CA CYS A 66 -11.98 -2.23 8.17
C CYS A 66 -13.08 -1.97 7.13
N LEU A 67 -13.02 -0.84 6.42
CA LEU A 67 -13.84 -0.65 5.22
C LEU A 67 -13.28 -1.44 4.02
N SER A 68 -14.16 -1.82 3.09
CA SER A 68 -13.76 -2.35 1.78
C SER A 68 -13.03 -1.28 0.94
N PRO A 69 -12.16 -1.69 -0.01
CA PRO A 69 -11.80 -3.06 -0.39
C PRO A 69 -10.78 -3.73 0.54
N GLN A 70 -10.84 -5.06 0.65
CA GLN A 70 -9.94 -5.89 1.47
C GLN A 70 -9.34 -7.02 0.63
N PHE A 71 -8.10 -7.39 0.92
CA PHE A 71 -7.38 -8.50 0.30
C PHE A 71 -7.79 -9.83 0.94
N ASP A 72 -8.23 -10.80 0.13
CA ASP A 72 -8.54 -12.14 0.60
C ASP A 72 -7.30 -13.03 0.56
N LYS A 73 -6.57 -13.05 1.67
CA LYS A 73 -5.39 -13.92 1.80
C LYS A 73 -5.72 -15.40 1.69
N SER A 74 -6.94 -15.83 2.04
CA SER A 74 -7.34 -17.24 1.98
C SER A 74 -7.53 -17.74 0.55
N ALA A 75 -7.81 -16.81 -0.37
CA ALA A 75 -7.90 -17.09 -1.80
C ALA A 75 -6.53 -17.12 -2.48
N SER A 76 -5.46 -16.66 -1.83
CA SER A 76 -4.12 -16.60 -2.41
C SER A 76 -3.27 -17.83 -2.08
N SER A 77 -2.80 -18.52 -3.11
CA SER A 77 -1.86 -19.65 -2.99
C SER A 77 -0.41 -19.24 -2.72
N THR A 78 -0.07 -17.96 -2.83
CA THR A 78 1.28 -17.43 -2.59
C THR A 78 1.41 -16.63 -1.30
N TYR A 79 0.32 -16.52 -0.52
CA TYR A 79 0.34 -15.90 0.79
C TYR A 79 1.17 -16.73 1.76
N VAL A 80 2.11 -16.09 2.44
CA VAL A 80 2.89 -16.69 3.51
C VAL A 80 2.91 -15.76 4.70
N GLU A 81 2.50 -16.27 5.85
CA GLU A 81 2.66 -15.58 7.12
C GLU A 81 4.10 -15.77 7.63
N VAL A 82 4.78 -14.67 7.93
CA VAL A 82 6.17 -14.68 8.40
C VAL A 82 6.24 -14.77 9.92
N ALA A 83 5.26 -14.18 10.60
CA ALA A 83 5.16 -14.19 12.06
C ALA A 83 3.74 -14.56 12.51
N SER A 84 3.65 -15.49 13.46
CA SER A 84 2.38 -15.97 14.02
C SER A 84 1.78 -15.08 15.11
N THR A 85 2.53 -14.06 15.55
CA THR A 85 2.08 -13.11 16.57
C THR A 85 1.73 -11.80 15.89
N ALA A 86 0.52 -11.31 16.12
CA ALA A 86 0.10 -10.01 15.62
C ALA A 86 0.92 -8.90 16.30
N GLY A 87 1.43 -7.98 15.50
CA GLY A 87 2.05 -6.74 15.98
C GLY A 87 1.04 -5.60 16.14
N THR A 88 1.56 -4.39 16.27
CA THR A 88 0.80 -3.17 15.97
C THR A 88 1.67 -2.18 15.20
N ASN A 89 1.04 -1.39 14.33
CA ASN A 89 1.65 -0.22 13.71
C ASN A 89 0.74 0.99 13.85
N VAL A 90 1.32 2.17 14.05
CA VAL A 90 0.58 3.42 14.18
C VAL A 90 0.70 4.24 12.90
N TYR A 91 -0.43 4.67 12.37
CA TYR A 91 -0.53 5.57 11.24
C TYR A 91 -1.47 6.71 11.65
N ASP A 92 -0.93 7.92 11.81
CA ASP A 92 -1.66 9.06 12.36
C ASP A 92 -2.33 8.74 13.72
N ASP A 93 -3.66 8.81 13.81
CA ASP A 93 -4.46 8.47 15.00
C ASP A 93 -5.00 7.02 14.99
N ILE A 94 -4.62 6.24 13.98
CA ILE A 94 -5.09 4.87 13.75
C ILE A 94 -4.02 3.86 14.17
N ILE A 95 -4.41 2.87 14.98
CA ILE A 95 -3.58 1.72 15.33
C ILE A 95 -4.04 0.54 14.49
N PHE A 96 -3.16 0.04 13.63
CA PHE A 96 -3.36 -1.18 12.87
C PHE A 96 -2.83 -2.37 13.66
N VAL A 97 -3.67 -3.39 13.83
CA VAL A 97 -3.30 -4.70 14.35
C VAL A 97 -3.24 -5.65 13.16
N GLY A 98 -2.21 -6.48 13.10
CA GLY A 98 -1.99 -7.34 11.94
C GLY A 98 -0.79 -8.26 12.05
N LEU A 99 -0.60 -9.06 11.01
CA LEU A 99 0.43 -10.08 10.91
C LEU A 99 1.47 -9.67 9.86
N SER A 100 2.74 -9.96 10.14
CA SER A 100 3.79 -9.79 9.14
C SER A 100 3.72 -10.95 8.15
N SER A 101 3.61 -10.61 6.87
CA SER A 101 3.36 -11.58 5.81
C SER A 101 4.16 -11.23 4.56
N THR A 102 4.32 -12.20 3.67
CA THR A 102 4.83 -12.00 2.32
C THR A 102 3.84 -12.47 1.28
N GLU A 103 3.85 -11.85 0.11
CA GLU A 103 2.96 -12.20 -1.00
C GLU A 103 3.58 -11.83 -2.36
N THR A 104 3.06 -12.40 -3.44
CA THR A 104 3.34 -11.98 -4.81
C THR A 104 2.65 -10.66 -5.11
N LEU A 105 3.38 -9.71 -5.67
CA LEU A 105 2.86 -8.42 -6.12
C LEU A 105 3.13 -8.22 -7.61
N SER A 106 2.19 -7.66 -8.36
CA SER A 106 2.33 -7.29 -9.76
C SER A 106 1.84 -5.86 -10.00
N LEU A 107 2.45 -5.17 -10.95
CA LEU A 107 2.01 -3.83 -11.39
C LEU A 107 0.92 -3.91 -12.48
N ASP A 108 0.62 -5.11 -12.95
CA ASP A 108 -0.39 -5.36 -13.98
C ASP A 108 -1.24 -6.60 -13.66
N SER A 109 -2.46 -6.62 -14.20
CA SER A 109 -3.45 -7.70 -13.98
C SER A 109 -3.10 -9.03 -14.65
N SER A 110 -2.10 -9.04 -15.54
CA SER A 110 -1.62 -10.27 -16.21
C SER A 110 -0.55 -11.01 -15.42
N GLY A 111 0.08 -10.35 -14.44
CA GLY A 111 1.22 -10.89 -13.69
C GLY A 111 2.56 -10.77 -14.40
N SER A 112 2.64 -10.05 -15.52
CA SER A 112 3.88 -9.93 -16.32
C SER A 112 4.99 -9.17 -15.58
N THR A 113 4.61 -8.34 -14.61
CA THR A 113 5.50 -7.56 -13.74
C THR A 113 5.56 -8.10 -12.31
N ALA A 114 5.23 -9.39 -12.12
CA ALA A 114 5.20 -9.99 -10.80
C ALA A 114 6.59 -10.01 -10.13
N VAL A 115 6.62 -9.56 -8.89
CA VAL A 115 7.72 -9.67 -7.94
C VAL A 115 7.25 -10.60 -6.83
N ALA A 116 7.99 -11.68 -6.61
CA ALA A 116 7.71 -12.61 -5.53
C ALA A 116 8.14 -12.02 -4.17
N LEU A 117 7.40 -12.36 -3.12
CA LEU A 117 7.78 -12.15 -1.71
C LEU A 117 7.91 -10.67 -1.29
N MET A 118 6.99 -9.82 -1.72
CA MET A 118 6.85 -8.50 -1.09
C MET A 118 6.41 -8.69 0.36
N SER A 119 7.17 -8.14 1.31
CA SER A 119 6.77 -8.10 2.71
C SER A 119 5.71 -7.00 2.93
N PHE A 120 4.66 -7.32 3.67
CA PHE A 120 3.66 -6.36 4.09
C PHE A 120 3.04 -6.78 5.43
N TYR A 121 2.27 -5.86 5.98
CA TYR A 121 1.51 -6.04 7.20
C TYR A 121 0.05 -6.30 6.86
N ALA A 122 -0.40 -7.55 7.02
CA ALA A 122 -1.79 -7.94 6.80
C ALA A 122 -2.63 -7.47 7.98
N ILE A 123 -3.40 -6.38 7.81
CA ILE A 123 -4.22 -5.77 8.86
C ILE A 123 -5.42 -6.67 9.13
N THR A 124 -5.59 -7.06 10.39
CA THR A 124 -6.64 -7.94 10.90
C THR A 124 -7.60 -7.22 11.83
N ASP A 125 -7.21 -6.05 12.36
CA ASP A 125 -8.09 -5.17 13.14
C ASP A 125 -7.58 -3.72 13.11
N VAL A 126 -8.47 -2.78 13.41
CA VAL A 126 -8.20 -1.35 13.48
C VAL A 126 -8.73 -0.81 14.80
N ILE A 127 -7.85 -0.20 15.57
CA ILE A 127 -8.20 0.51 16.80
C ILE A 127 -8.00 2.00 16.52
N SER A 128 -9.09 2.76 16.50
CA SER A 128 -9.04 4.20 16.31
C SER A 128 -10.11 4.90 17.16
N THR A 129 -9.85 6.17 17.51
CA THR A 129 -10.84 7.05 18.12
C THR A 129 -11.79 7.66 17.08
N SER A 130 -11.43 7.58 15.81
CA SER A 130 -12.21 7.91 14.62
C SER A 130 -12.59 6.62 13.87
N ALA A 131 -13.72 6.59 13.16
CA ALA A 131 -14.02 5.44 12.30
C ALA A 131 -12.90 5.27 11.24
N ASP A 132 -12.57 4.04 10.82
CA ASP A 132 -11.67 3.83 9.68
C ASP A 132 -12.20 4.61 8.48
N THR A 133 -11.54 5.71 8.14
CA THR A 133 -11.92 6.56 7.01
C THR A 133 -11.13 6.22 5.75
N MET A 134 -10.23 5.23 5.79
CA MET A 134 -9.35 4.92 4.67
C MET A 134 -10.13 4.18 3.57
N PRO A 135 -10.42 4.83 2.43
CA PRO A 135 -11.23 4.24 1.36
C PRO A 135 -10.43 3.29 0.46
N THR A 136 -9.11 3.19 0.68
CA THR A 136 -8.18 2.33 -0.05
C THR A 136 -8.07 0.96 0.63
N SER A 137 -7.42 -0.01 -0.01
CA SER A 137 -7.07 -1.31 0.59
C SER A 137 -6.00 -1.22 1.67
N GLY A 138 -5.27 -0.10 1.76
CA GLY A 138 -4.08 0.02 2.58
C GLY A 138 -3.19 1.20 2.17
N TYR A 139 -1.91 1.12 2.54
CA TYR A 139 -0.87 2.04 2.07
C TYR A 139 0.45 1.32 1.82
N ILE A 140 1.27 1.96 1.00
CA ILE A 140 2.62 1.54 0.67
C ILE A 140 3.61 2.60 1.12
N GLY A 141 4.48 2.20 2.04
CA GLY A 141 5.60 3.01 2.52
C GLY A 141 6.73 3.07 1.50
N LEU A 142 7.11 4.27 1.08
CA LEU A 142 8.28 4.51 0.20
C LEU A 142 9.42 5.25 0.90
N GLY A 143 9.31 5.40 2.22
CA GLY A 143 10.32 5.96 3.09
C GLY A 143 11.61 5.13 3.08
N ARG A 144 12.73 5.78 3.33
CA ARG A 144 14.02 5.10 3.43
C ARG A 144 14.12 4.38 4.77
N VAL A 145 14.51 3.11 4.73
CA VAL A 145 15.04 2.41 5.90
C VAL A 145 16.39 3.06 6.24
N VAL A 146 16.45 3.80 7.35
CA VAL A 146 17.72 4.32 7.87
C VAL A 146 18.33 3.20 8.72
N GLN A 147 19.30 2.49 8.16
CA GLN A 147 20.09 1.47 8.86
C GLN A 147 21.17 2.08 9.75
#